data_AF-A0A9J7Y7Z9-F1
#
_entry.id   AF-A0A9J7Y7Z9-F1
#
_cell.length_a   1.000
_cell.length_b   1.000
_cell.length_c   1.000
_cell.angle_alpha   90.00
_cell.angle_beta   90.00
_cell.angle_gamma   90.00
#
_symmetry.space_group_name_H-M   'P 1'
#
loop_
_entity.id
_entity.type
_entity.pdbx_description
1 polymer ?
#
loop_
_entity_poly.entity_id
_entity_poly.type
_entity_poly.pdbx_seq_one_letter_code
_entity_poly.pdbx_strand_id
1 'polypeptide(L)'
;MYAVVFYSQRGMSELVNSGRYDTHDNFTVVIQPFFRNVFLPVLEDGRPDHLTFFSVDCFHFSERGHAEMAIALWNNMLEPVGSKQNYNNFTYDRSKIHCPTKEHPFIFTQINSVSGADCPTDTIPAWAAAVLAVGGLIIGWIITWIIFYYRERKNRKRNKTTEMNGTKF
;
A
#
# COMPACT_ATOMS: atom_id res chain seq x y z
N MET A 1 -24.08 -20.69 12.42
CA MET A 1 -24.05 -19.24 12.11
C MET A 1 -22.67 -18.62 12.34
N TYR A 2 -22.04 -18.80 13.52
CA TYR A 2 -20.71 -18.24 13.83
C TYR A 2 -19.59 -18.58 12.84
N ALA A 3 -19.48 -19.86 12.41
CA ALA A 3 -18.43 -20.26 11.47
C ALA A 3 -18.53 -19.52 10.13
N VAL A 4 -19.74 -19.38 9.57
CA VAL A 4 -19.97 -18.69 8.29
C VAL A 4 -19.56 -17.22 8.37
N VAL A 5 -19.96 -16.53 9.46
CA VAL A 5 -19.58 -15.13 9.68
C VAL A 5 -18.07 -15.00 9.82
N PHE A 6 -17.42 -15.89 10.57
CA PHE A 6 -15.96 -15.90 10.72
C PHE A 6 -15.24 -16.09 9.38
N TYR A 7 -15.63 -17.10 8.59
CA TYR A 7 -15.04 -17.34 7.27
C TYR A 7 -15.25 -16.17 6.32
N SER A 8 -16.44 -15.57 6.30
CA SER A 8 -16.73 -14.41 5.47
C SER A 8 -15.86 -13.20 5.86
N GLN A 9 -15.73 -12.91 7.16
CA GLN A 9 -14.88 -11.81 7.63
C GLN A 9 -13.41 -12.06 7.32
N ARG A 10 -12.94 -13.29 7.47
CA ARG A 10 -11.57 -13.68 7.12
C ARG A 10 -11.31 -13.51 5.63
N GLY A 11 -12.20 -14.02 4.78
CA GLY A 11 -12.07 -13.90 3.32
C GLY A 11 -12.07 -12.45 2.85
N MET A 12 -12.90 -11.59 3.44
CA MET A 12 -12.84 -10.14 3.17
C MET A 12 -11.50 -9.54 3.60
N SER A 13 -10.96 -9.93 4.76
CA SER A 13 -9.65 -9.46 5.22
C SER A 13 -8.51 -9.89 4.31
N GLU A 14 -8.52 -11.14 3.85
CA GLU A 14 -7.52 -11.65 2.91
C GLU A 14 -7.61 -10.92 1.55
N LEU A 15 -8.83 -10.64 1.06
CA LEU A 15 -9.03 -9.90 -0.18
C LEU A 15 -8.56 -8.44 -0.08
N VAL A 16 -8.90 -7.73 0.99
CA VAL A 16 -8.48 -6.34 1.19
C VAL A 16 -6.97 -6.25 1.38
N ASN A 17 -6.38 -7.16 2.16
CA ASN A 17 -4.93 -7.19 2.40
C ASN A 17 -4.12 -7.79 1.23
N SER A 18 -4.76 -8.21 0.13
CA SER A 18 -4.07 -8.76 -1.03
C SER A 18 -3.31 -7.72 -1.86
N GLY A 19 -3.47 -6.42 -1.56
CA GLY A 19 -2.90 -5.30 -2.34
C GLY A 19 -3.68 -4.97 -3.62
N ARG A 20 -4.76 -5.71 -3.94
CA ARG A 20 -5.59 -5.49 -5.13
C ARG A 20 -6.13 -4.06 -5.26
N TYR A 21 -6.42 -3.40 -4.14
CA TYR A 21 -7.06 -2.09 -4.11
C TYR A 21 -6.10 -0.92 -3.84
N ASP A 22 -4.83 -1.19 -3.56
CA ASP A 22 -3.82 -0.16 -3.21
C ASP A 22 -2.87 0.10 -4.39
N THR A 23 -3.38 -0.05 -5.62
CA THR A 23 -2.60 0.09 -6.86
C THR A 23 -2.65 1.50 -7.47
N HIS A 24 -3.62 2.31 -7.03
CA HIS A 24 -3.85 3.67 -7.52
C HIS A 24 -3.99 4.62 -6.32
N ASP A 25 -3.77 5.91 -6.53
CA ASP A 25 -3.83 6.94 -5.50
C ASP A 25 -5.24 7.52 -5.28
N ASN A 26 -6.19 7.19 -6.15
CA ASN A 26 -7.55 7.73 -6.14
C ASN A 26 -8.59 6.81 -5.49
N PHE A 27 -8.20 5.59 -5.10
CA PHE A 27 -9.10 4.59 -4.52
C PHE A 27 -8.33 3.63 -3.62
N THR A 28 -8.93 3.26 -2.50
CA THR A 28 -8.42 2.22 -1.58
C THR A 28 -9.59 1.60 -0.85
N VAL A 29 -9.38 0.40 -0.31
CA VAL A 29 -10.37 -0.32 0.51
C VAL A 29 -9.77 -0.60 1.87
N VAL A 30 -10.50 -0.23 2.92
CA VAL A 30 -10.07 -0.39 4.31
C VAL A 30 -11.19 -1.03 5.11
N ILE A 31 -10.89 -2.13 5.80
CA ILE A 31 -11.84 -2.79 6.71
C ILE A 31 -11.97 -1.99 7.99
N GLN A 32 -13.22 -1.82 8.44
CA GLN A 32 -13.55 -1.14 9.68
C GLN A 32 -14.08 -2.17 10.69
N PRO A 33 -13.24 -2.70 11.60
CA PRO A 33 -13.61 -3.83 12.46
C PRO A 33 -14.46 -3.45 13.69
N PHE A 34 -14.98 -2.23 13.78
CA PHE A 34 -15.72 -1.73 14.95
C PHE A 34 -16.91 -2.61 15.38
N PHE A 35 -17.45 -3.46 14.49
CA PHE A 35 -18.59 -4.33 14.78
C PHE A 35 -18.22 -5.79 15.12
N ARG A 36 -16.94 -6.11 15.34
CA ARG A 36 -16.55 -7.47 15.74
C ARG A 36 -16.98 -7.80 17.17
N ASN A 37 -16.89 -6.83 18.07
CA ASN A 37 -17.29 -6.95 19.47
C ASN A 37 -18.33 -5.87 19.81
N VAL A 38 -19.55 -6.27 20.16
CA VAL A 38 -20.65 -5.32 20.40
C VAL A 38 -21.04 -5.36 21.86
N PHE A 39 -21.08 -4.19 22.49
CA PHE A 39 -21.52 -4.02 23.86
C PHE A 39 -22.79 -3.16 23.88
N LEU A 40 -23.91 -3.79 24.24
CA LEU A 40 -25.19 -3.11 24.43
C LEU A 40 -25.30 -2.62 25.88
N PRO A 41 -25.85 -1.40 26.10
CA PRO A 41 -26.21 -0.94 27.42
C PRO A 41 -27.15 -1.91 28.14
N VAL A 42 -27.01 -2.00 29.44
CA VAL A 42 -27.83 -2.83 30.31
C VAL A 42 -28.84 -1.95 31.03
N LEU A 43 -30.10 -2.37 31.04
CA LEU A 43 -31.20 -1.74 31.76
C LEU A 43 -31.05 -1.93 33.28
N GLU A 44 -31.82 -1.18 34.07
CA GLU A 44 -31.81 -1.29 35.55
C GLU A 44 -32.13 -2.71 36.05
N ASP A 45 -32.90 -3.48 35.27
CA ASP A 45 -33.26 -4.87 35.56
C ASP A 45 -32.19 -5.90 35.16
N GLY A 46 -31.04 -5.46 34.63
CA GLY A 46 -29.93 -6.31 34.23
C GLY A 46 -30.02 -6.88 32.81
N ARG A 47 -31.07 -6.57 32.03
CA ARG A 47 -31.20 -7.03 30.64
C ARG A 47 -30.57 -6.07 29.64
N PRO A 48 -30.04 -6.55 28.50
CA PRO A 48 -29.61 -5.65 27.42
C PRO A 48 -30.77 -4.82 26.86
N ASP A 49 -30.52 -3.54 26.60
CA ASP A 49 -31.48 -2.60 26.03
C ASP A 49 -31.74 -2.84 24.53
N HIS A 50 -32.22 -4.03 24.17
CA HIS A 50 -32.48 -4.41 22.78
C HIS A 50 -33.62 -3.60 22.13
N LEU A 51 -34.59 -3.13 22.93
CA LEU A 51 -35.78 -2.43 22.42
C LEU A 51 -35.47 -1.04 21.85
N THR A 52 -34.40 -0.39 22.30
CA THR A 52 -34.05 0.95 21.78
C THR A 52 -33.07 0.89 20.61
N PHE A 53 -32.27 -0.17 20.49
CA PHE A 53 -31.23 -0.29 19.45
C PHE A 53 -31.64 -1.14 18.24
N PHE A 54 -32.68 -1.97 18.36
CA PHE A 54 -33.25 -2.74 17.26
C PHE A 54 -34.66 -2.24 16.91
N SER A 55 -35.08 -2.52 15.68
CA SER A 55 -36.41 -2.24 15.16
C SER A 55 -37.45 -3.19 15.77
N VAL A 56 -38.72 -3.01 15.42
CA VAL A 56 -39.84 -3.84 15.92
C VAL A 56 -39.70 -5.34 15.61
N ASP A 57 -38.86 -5.70 14.64
CA ASP A 57 -38.56 -7.10 14.29
C ASP A 57 -37.40 -7.71 15.10
N CYS A 58 -36.80 -6.94 16.01
CA CYS A 58 -35.65 -7.34 16.83
C CYS A 58 -34.42 -7.78 16.03
N PHE A 59 -34.32 -7.39 14.75
CA PHE A 59 -33.24 -7.80 13.86
C PHE A 59 -32.57 -6.62 13.16
N HIS A 60 -33.36 -5.76 12.51
CA HIS A 60 -32.81 -4.55 11.91
C HIS A 60 -32.47 -3.53 13.00
N PHE A 61 -31.48 -2.68 12.76
CA PHE A 61 -31.20 -1.59 13.68
C PHE A 61 -32.34 -0.58 13.69
N SER A 62 -32.62 0.00 14.85
CA SER A 62 -33.43 1.20 14.94
C SER A 62 -32.64 2.40 14.40
N GLU A 63 -33.29 3.57 14.30
CA GLU A 63 -32.59 4.84 14.05
C GLU A 63 -31.43 5.06 15.02
N ARG A 64 -31.65 4.77 16.31
CA ARG A 64 -30.62 4.87 17.35
C ARG A 64 -29.49 3.87 17.11
N GLY A 65 -29.80 2.61 16.77
CA GLY A 65 -28.78 1.61 16.42
C GLY A 65 -27.92 2.04 15.24
N HIS A 66 -28.53 2.58 14.19
CA HIS A 66 -27.81 3.13 13.04
C HIS A 66 -26.92 4.33 13.41
N ALA A 67 -27.40 5.23 14.27
CA ALA A 67 -26.62 6.37 14.73
C ALA A 67 -25.34 5.93 15.47
N GLU A 68 -25.44 4.93 16.36
CA GLU A 68 -24.27 4.41 17.08
C GLU A 68 -23.28 3.68 16.16
N MET A 69 -23.79 2.96 15.17
CA MET A 69 -22.96 2.32 14.13
C MET A 69 -22.21 3.35 13.29
N ALA A 70 -22.86 4.47 12.95
CA ALA A 70 -22.24 5.55 12.19
C ALA A 70 -21.12 6.25 12.98
N ILE A 71 -21.31 6.46 14.29
CA ILE A 71 -20.27 7.01 15.18
C ILE A 71 -19.07 6.06 15.25
N ALA A 72 -19.32 4.76 15.44
CA ALA A 72 -18.27 3.77 15.53
C ALA A 72 -17.45 3.70 14.24
N LEU A 73 -18.12 3.73 13.08
CA LEU A 73 -17.47 3.82 11.76
C LEU A 73 -16.61 5.09 11.64
N TRP A 74 -17.16 6.25 12.00
CA TRP A 74 -16.45 7.53 11.95
C TRP A 74 -15.17 7.50 12.78
N ASN A 75 -15.26 7.07 14.04
CA ASN A 75 -14.11 6.97 14.92
C ASN A 75 -13.06 5.99 14.37
N ASN A 76 -13.49 4.86 13.79
CA ASN A 76 -12.60 3.85 13.24
C ASN A 76 -11.87 4.33 11.98
N MET A 77 -12.48 5.22 11.18
CA MET A 77 -11.83 5.89 10.05
C MET A 77 -10.72 6.86 10.52
N LEU A 78 -10.79 7.36 11.75
CA LEU A 78 -9.80 8.25 12.36
C LEU A 78 -8.69 7.51 13.14
N GLU A 79 -8.62 6.19 13.02
CA GLU A 79 -7.56 5.37 13.64
C GLU A 79 -6.67 4.73 12.57
N PRO A 80 -5.34 4.65 12.76
CA PRO A 80 -4.45 4.02 11.79
C PRO A 80 -4.77 2.54 11.58
N VAL A 81 -4.63 2.07 10.35
CA VAL A 81 -4.79 0.65 10.03
C VAL A 81 -3.73 -0.16 10.81
N GLY A 82 -4.16 -1.28 11.39
CA GLY A 82 -3.35 -2.07 12.34
C GLY A 82 -3.68 -1.77 13.80
N SER A 83 -4.17 -0.55 14.11
CA SER A 83 -4.54 -0.13 15.47
C SER A 83 -6.00 0.28 15.60
N LYS A 84 -6.83 -0.07 14.62
CA LYS A 84 -8.27 0.20 14.63
C LYS A 84 -8.97 -0.55 15.76
N GLN A 85 -9.84 0.13 16.50
CA GLN A 85 -10.73 -0.49 17.48
C GLN A 85 -11.61 -1.54 16.80
N ASN A 86 -11.82 -2.66 17.50
CA ASN A 86 -12.63 -3.77 17.00
C ASN A 86 -13.94 -3.95 17.78
N TYR A 87 -14.32 -2.94 18.56
CA TYR A 87 -15.50 -2.96 19.39
C TYR A 87 -16.36 -1.72 19.20
N ASN A 88 -17.65 -1.85 19.53
CA ASN A 88 -18.59 -0.75 19.56
C ASN A 88 -19.33 -0.74 20.91
N ASN A 89 -19.32 0.41 21.56
CA ASN A 89 -20.09 0.67 22.78
C ASN A 89 -21.33 1.51 22.43
N PHE A 90 -22.50 0.89 22.57
CA PHE A 90 -23.79 1.50 22.22
C PHE A 90 -24.33 2.45 23.30
N THR A 91 -23.59 2.72 24.39
CA THR A 91 -23.98 3.75 25.36
C THR A 91 -24.18 5.09 24.66
N TYR A 92 -25.33 5.71 24.88
CA TYR A 92 -25.71 6.97 24.24
C TYR A 92 -24.94 8.12 24.88
N ASP A 93 -23.82 8.45 24.25
CA ASP A 93 -22.95 9.55 24.64
C ASP A 93 -22.38 10.17 23.37
N ARG A 94 -22.74 11.43 23.09
CA ARG A 94 -22.25 12.15 21.90
C ARG A 94 -20.83 12.68 22.06
N SER A 95 -20.29 12.70 23.29
CA SER A 95 -18.90 13.12 23.53
C SER A 95 -17.87 12.11 23.02
N LYS A 96 -18.28 10.87 22.74
CA LYS A 96 -17.40 9.83 22.18
C LYS A 96 -17.04 10.02 20.71
N ILE A 97 -17.64 10.99 20.01
CA ILE A 97 -17.33 11.24 18.60
C ILE A 97 -15.95 11.89 18.52
N HIS A 98 -15.02 11.23 17.85
CA HIS A 98 -13.67 11.75 17.67
C HIS A 98 -13.63 12.85 16.61
N CYS A 99 -12.82 13.87 16.87
CA CYS A 99 -12.50 14.92 15.92
C CYS A 99 -11.11 14.66 15.31
N PRO A 100 -10.89 14.94 14.02
CA PRO A 100 -9.56 14.95 13.43
C PRO A 100 -8.63 15.93 14.17
N THR A 101 -7.36 15.56 14.29
CA THR A 101 -6.34 16.44 14.92
C THR A 101 -5.56 17.20 13.85
N LYS A 102 -4.74 18.17 14.27
CA LYS A 102 -3.87 18.90 13.33
C LYS A 102 -2.76 18.01 12.78
N GLU A 103 -2.31 17.05 13.59
CA GLU A 103 -1.27 16.07 13.23
C GLU A 103 -1.81 15.02 12.24
N HIS A 104 -3.10 14.67 12.36
CA HIS A 104 -3.77 13.68 11.51
C HIS A 104 -5.11 14.25 10.98
N PRO A 105 -5.07 15.15 9.98
CA PRO A 105 -6.26 15.82 9.48
C PRO A 105 -7.07 14.98 8.46
N PHE A 106 -6.58 13.80 8.07
CA PHE A 106 -7.19 12.95 7.06
C PHE A 106 -7.61 11.60 7.63
N ILE A 107 -8.55 10.93 6.95
CA ILE A 107 -8.94 9.55 7.24
C ILE A 107 -7.76 8.60 6.99
N PHE A 108 -7.63 7.61 7.86
CA PHE A 108 -6.56 6.62 7.76
C PHE A 108 -6.87 5.55 6.72
N THR A 109 -5.88 5.33 5.86
CA THR A 109 -5.80 4.34 4.79
C THR A 109 -4.60 3.43 5.01
N GLN A 110 -4.45 2.39 4.20
CA GLN A 110 -3.26 1.54 4.28
C GLN A 110 -1.96 2.35 4.10
N ILE A 111 -1.95 3.30 3.18
CA ILE A 111 -0.75 4.06 2.79
C ILE A 111 -0.33 5.06 3.88
N ASN A 112 -1.27 5.78 4.47
CA ASN A 112 -0.95 6.84 5.47
C ASN A 112 -0.94 6.33 6.93
N SER A 113 -1.15 5.04 7.15
CA SER A 113 -1.07 4.41 8.48
C SER A 113 0.32 3.87 8.80
N VAL A 114 1.21 3.76 7.80
CA VAL A 114 2.58 3.31 8.00
C VAL A 114 3.38 4.47 8.59
N SER A 115 3.95 4.29 9.79
CA SER A 115 4.93 5.22 10.37
C SER A 115 6.02 5.48 9.33
N GLY A 116 6.32 6.76 9.03
CA GLY A 116 7.08 7.24 7.85
C GLY A 116 8.54 6.78 7.66
N ALA A 117 8.87 5.53 7.97
CA ALA A 117 10.14 4.87 7.71
C ALA A 117 10.15 4.08 6.38
N ASP A 118 8.98 3.74 5.82
CA ASP A 118 8.86 2.92 4.61
C ASP A 118 8.36 3.72 3.40
N CYS A 119 8.69 5.01 3.30
CA CYS A 119 8.77 5.59 1.96
C CYS A 119 9.97 4.91 1.28
N PRO A 120 9.79 4.22 0.13
CA PRO A 120 10.92 3.88 -0.72
C PRO A 120 11.56 5.21 -1.07
N THR A 121 12.70 5.51 -0.45
CA THR A 121 13.49 6.63 -0.88
C THR A 121 13.91 6.29 -2.31
N ASP A 122 13.44 7.07 -3.29
CA ASP A 122 13.89 7.06 -4.70
C ASP A 122 15.38 7.43 -4.86
N THR A 123 16.18 7.18 -3.84
CA THR A 123 17.61 7.34 -3.86
C THR A 123 18.18 6.14 -4.59
N ILE A 124 18.41 6.31 -5.90
CA ILE A 124 19.22 5.37 -6.69
C ILE A 124 20.50 5.10 -5.87
N PRO A 125 20.74 3.85 -5.45
CA PRO A 125 21.86 3.56 -4.57
C PRO A 125 23.16 3.83 -5.33
N ALA A 126 24.14 4.42 -4.66
CA ALA A 126 25.38 4.91 -5.29
C ALA A 126 26.11 3.84 -6.12
N TRP A 127 25.96 2.56 -5.75
CA TRP A 127 26.50 1.44 -6.52
C TRP A 127 25.90 1.32 -7.93
N ALA A 128 24.61 1.62 -8.12
CA ALA A 128 23.96 1.54 -9.42
C ALA A 128 24.49 2.60 -10.38
N ALA A 129 24.72 3.82 -9.86
CA ALA A 129 25.39 4.89 -10.63
C ALA A 129 26.84 4.50 -10.97
N ALA A 130 27.57 3.88 -10.03
CA ALA A 130 28.94 3.42 -10.26
C ALA A 130 29.02 2.31 -11.33
N VAL A 131 28.10 1.34 -11.31
CA VAL A 131 28.05 0.25 -12.31
C VAL A 131 27.80 0.79 -13.71
N LEU A 132 26.89 1.77 -13.86
CA LEU A 132 26.62 2.40 -15.16
C LEU A 132 27.84 3.16 -15.70
N ALA A 133 28.54 3.92 -14.83
CA ALA A 133 29.73 4.66 -15.21
C ALA A 133 30.88 3.74 -15.65
N VAL A 134 31.14 2.68 -14.87
CA VAL A 134 32.18 1.69 -15.17
C VAL A 134 31.82 0.90 -16.43
N GLY A 135 30.58 0.45 -16.56
CA GLY A 135 30.11 -0.25 -17.76
C GLY A 135 30.29 0.58 -19.03
N GLY A 136 29.97 1.87 -18.99
CA GLY A 136 30.18 2.80 -20.11
C GLY A 136 31.65 2.94 -20.51
N LEU A 137 32.57 3.02 -19.55
CA LEU A 137 34.01 3.10 -19.81
C LEU A 137 34.56 1.85 -20.50
N ILE A 138 34.14 0.66 -20.04
CA ILE A 138 34.57 -0.61 -20.62
C ILE A 138 34.05 -0.74 -22.06
N ILE A 139 32.79 -0.40 -22.30
CA ILE A 139 32.21 -0.40 -23.66
C ILE A 139 32.98 0.57 -24.57
N GLY A 140 33.32 1.77 -24.08
CA GLY A 140 34.11 2.74 -24.81
C GLY A 140 35.50 2.21 -25.19
N TRP A 141 36.18 1.53 -24.28
CA TRP A 141 37.48 0.90 -24.54
C TRP A 141 37.40 -0.22 -25.58
N ILE A 142 36.39 -1.10 -25.48
CA ILE A 142 36.18 -2.18 -26.44
C ILE A 142 35.94 -1.61 -27.85
N ILE A 143 35.08 -0.61 -27.98
CA ILE A 143 34.79 0.03 -29.28
C ILE A 143 36.06 0.66 -29.86
N THR A 144 36.81 1.38 -29.03
CA THR A 144 38.06 2.04 -29.45
C THR A 144 39.08 1.01 -29.94
N TRP A 145 39.26 -0.07 -29.18
CA TRP A 145 40.19 -1.15 -29.53
C TRP A 145 39.79 -1.85 -30.83
N ILE A 146 38.50 -2.13 -31.03
CA ILE A 146 37.96 -2.70 -32.27
C ILE A 146 38.26 -1.78 -33.46
N ILE A 147 38.02 -0.47 -33.33
CA ILE A 147 38.29 0.50 -34.40
C ILE A 147 39.77 0.52 -34.76
N PHE A 148 40.66 0.57 -33.76
CA PHE A 148 42.10 0.54 -33.98
C PHE A 148 42.56 -0.77 -34.64
N TYR A 149 42.04 -1.92 -34.17
CA TYR A 149 42.33 -3.22 -34.77
C TYR A 149 41.93 -3.28 -36.25
N TYR A 150 40.74 -2.82 -36.61
CA TYR A 150 40.30 -2.78 -38.00
C TYR A 150 41.11 -1.81 -38.87
N ARG A 151 41.48 -0.64 -38.33
CA ARG A 151 42.36 0.33 -39.01
C ARG A 151 43.75 -0.25 -39.27
N GLU A 152 44.36 -0.87 -38.28
CA GLU A 152 45.68 -1.50 -38.43
C GLU A 152 45.64 -2.64 -39.44
N ARG A 153 44.60 -3.50 -39.38
CA ARG A 153 44.41 -4.59 -40.35
C ARG A 153 44.24 -4.07 -41.78
N LYS A 154 43.50 -2.97 -41.98
CA LYS A 154 43.35 -2.31 -43.29
C LYS A 154 44.68 -1.73 -43.78
N ASN A 155 45.44 -1.07 -42.91
CA ASN A 155 46.75 -0.51 -43.24
C ASN A 155 47.76 -1.62 -43.62
N ARG A 156 47.80 -2.74 -42.89
CA ARG A 156 48.62 -3.91 -43.25
C ARG A 156 48.27 -4.47 -44.63
N LYS A 157 46.98 -4.59 -44.97
CA LYS A 157 46.54 -5.03 -46.31
C LYS A 157 46.96 -4.04 -47.40
N ARG A 158 46.84 -2.73 -47.14
CA ARG A 158 47.26 -1.68 -48.07
C ARG A 158 48.75 -1.72 -48.33
N ASN A 159 49.58 -1.79 -47.28
CA ASN A 159 51.04 -1.85 -47.40
C ASN A 159 51.51 -3.07 -48.20
N LYS A 160 50.93 -4.25 -47.94
CA LYS A 160 51.24 -5.48 -48.67
C LYS A 160 50.86 -5.40 -50.17
N THR A 161 49.77 -4.70 -50.50
CA THR A 161 49.34 -4.51 -51.90
C THR A 161 50.23 -3.51 -52.64
N THR A 162 50.69 -2.44 -51.96
CA THR A 162 51.63 -1.47 -52.54
C THR A 162 53.00 -2.10 -52.81
N GLU A 163 53.50 -2.97 -51.91
CA GLU A 163 54.73 -3.75 -52.13
C GLU A 163 54.61 -4.70 -53.34
N MET A 164 53.45 -5.34 -53.52
CA MET A 164 53.18 -6.24 -54.66
C MET A 164 53.01 -5.52 -56.01
N ASN A 165 52.66 -4.23 -56.00
CA ASN A 165 52.53 -3.43 -57.22
C ASN A 165 53.83 -2.70 -57.61
N GLY A 166 54.75 -2.48 -56.67
CA GLY A 166 56.07 -1.89 -56.93
C GLY A 166 57.11 -2.86 -57.54
N THR A 167 56.73 -4.12 -57.78
CA THR A 167 57.61 -5.20 -58.27
C THR A 167 57.31 -5.66 -59.70
N LYS A 168 56.53 -4.90 -60.48
CA LYS A 168 56.38 -5.15 -61.93
C LYS A 168 57.39 -4.32 -62.73
N PHE A 169 58.34 -5.03 -63.33
CA PHE A 169 59.24 -4.60 -64.40
C PHE A 169 58.49 -4.29 -65.69
#